data_AF-A0AAN4WTQ5-F1
#
_entry.id   AF-A0AAN4WTQ5-F1
#
_cell.length_a   1.000
_cell.length_b   1.000
_cell.length_c   1.000
_cell.angle_alpha   90.00
_cell.angle_beta   90.00
_cell.angle_gamma   90.00
#
_symmetry.space_group_name_H-M   'P 1'
#
loop_
_entity.id
_entity.type
_entity.pdbx_description
1 polymer ?
#
loop_
_entity_poly.entity_id
_entity_poly.type
_entity_poly.pdbx_seq_one_letter_code
_entity_poly.pdbx_strand_id
1 'polypeptide(L)'
;MRYFIYLFFLLSMSAHAGNFFPPEYKTFPFKEGDLLVSKRQDGMFSVNKILKVDRFDFRKGSAINIQGQKFVATEDDFLLIISAAYGESEFKSFEDASAAAKAGKWKVKMGHTPNRSPGAAAGQTLVGHSPVQDLELGGYRQWRQAFERGDAGVF
;
A
#
# COMPACT_ATOMS: atom_id res chain seq x y z
N MET A 1 -3.20 47.41 29.75
CA MET A 1 -2.75 46.70 28.53
C MET A 1 -3.61 45.45 28.36
N ARG A 2 -4.44 45.39 27.32
CA ARG A 2 -5.23 44.20 26.97
C ARG A 2 -4.49 43.47 25.84
N TYR A 3 -4.02 42.26 26.12
CA TYR A 3 -3.46 41.38 25.09
C TYR A 3 -4.61 40.68 24.37
N PHE A 4 -4.79 40.99 23.08
CA PHE A 4 -5.64 40.23 22.18
C PHE A 4 -4.86 39.00 21.71
N ILE A 5 -5.30 37.82 22.15
CA ILE A 5 -4.81 36.54 21.63
C ILE A 5 -5.70 36.20 20.42
N TYR A 6 -5.14 36.28 19.22
CA TYR A 6 -5.77 35.75 18.02
C TYR A 6 -5.56 34.25 17.97
N LEU A 7 -6.62 33.51 18.32
CA LEU A 7 -6.69 32.07 18.15
C LEU A 7 -6.98 31.78 16.66
N PHE A 8 -5.93 31.43 15.90
CA PHE A 8 -6.09 30.91 14.54
C PHE A 8 -6.75 29.52 14.63
N PHE A 9 -8.07 29.47 14.44
CA PHE A 9 -8.77 28.24 14.13
C PHE A 9 -8.32 27.76 12.75
N LEU A 10 -7.40 26.80 12.74
CA LEU A 10 -7.18 25.95 11.58
C LEU A 10 -8.46 25.16 11.34
N LEU A 11 -9.31 25.66 10.44
CA LEU A 11 -10.35 24.87 9.81
C LEU A 11 -9.64 23.70 9.13
N SER A 12 -9.73 22.52 9.73
CA SER A 12 -9.41 21.28 9.04
C SER A 12 -10.38 21.19 7.87
N MET A 13 -9.93 21.57 6.68
CA MET A 13 -10.63 21.20 5.47
C MET A 13 -10.62 19.68 5.45
N SER A 14 -11.75 19.07 5.81
CA SER A 14 -12.05 17.69 5.39
C SER A 14 -12.06 17.73 3.88
N ALA A 15 -10.89 17.51 3.28
CA ALA A 15 -10.72 17.37 1.85
C ALA A 15 -11.66 16.25 1.41
N HIS A 16 -12.80 16.64 0.86
CA HIS A 16 -13.62 15.71 0.10
C HIS A 16 -12.71 15.21 -1.01
N ALA A 17 -12.53 13.89 -1.08
CA ALA A 17 -11.77 13.29 -2.15
C ALA A 17 -12.38 13.73 -3.48
N GLY A 18 -11.54 14.15 -4.44
CA GLY A 18 -11.99 14.42 -5.80
C GLY A 18 -12.50 13.15 -6.49
N ASN A 19 -12.87 13.24 -7.76
CA ASN A 19 -13.34 12.09 -8.55
C ASN A 19 -12.33 11.59 -9.60
N PHE A 20 -11.07 12.02 -9.51
CA PHE A 20 -10.03 11.60 -10.45
C PHE A 20 -9.63 10.13 -10.25
N PHE A 21 -9.43 9.71 -9.00
CA PHE A 21 -9.17 8.31 -8.65
C PHE A 21 -10.49 7.62 -8.23
N PRO A 22 -10.69 6.36 -8.64
CA PRO A 22 -11.84 5.57 -8.21
C PRO A 22 -11.94 5.49 -6.68
N PRO A 23 -13.15 5.46 -6.10
CA PRO A 23 -13.35 5.40 -4.64
C PRO A 23 -12.62 4.22 -3.96
N GLU A 24 -12.54 3.08 -4.64
CA GLU A 24 -11.86 1.88 -4.15
C GLU A 24 -10.34 2.02 -4.04
N TYR A 25 -9.75 3.12 -4.55
CA TYR A 25 -8.33 3.42 -4.36
C TYR A 25 -8.08 4.16 -3.03
N LYS A 26 -9.14 4.61 -2.36
CA LYS A 26 -9.08 5.48 -1.17
C LYS A 26 -9.25 4.72 0.13
N THR A 27 -9.59 3.44 0.04
CA THR A 27 -9.78 2.55 1.18
C THR A 27 -8.92 1.30 1.00
N PHE A 28 -8.49 0.73 2.11
CA PHE A 28 -7.74 -0.52 2.12
C PHE A 28 -8.06 -1.29 3.41
N PRO A 29 -8.45 -2.58 3.33
CA PRO A 29 -8.98 -3.31 4.48
C PRO A 29 -7.91 -3.84 5.44
N PHE A 30 -6.63 -3.74 5.07
CA PHE A 30 -5.50 -4.23 5.87
C PHE A 30 -4.61 -3.09 6.34
N LYS A 31 -3.73 -3.37 7.29
CA LYS A 31 -2.76 -2.40 7.84
C LYS A 31 -1.33 -2.90 7.75
N GLU A 32 -0.37 -2.00 7.96
CA GLU A 32 1.05 -2.32 8.03
C GLU A 32 1.31 -3.46 9.03
N GLY A 33 2.12 -4.43 8.63
CA GLY A 33 2.45 -5.62 9.42
C GLY A 33 1.45 -6.78 9.28
N ASP A 34 0.29 -6.58 8.65
CA ASP A 34 -0.65 -7.68 8.42
C ASP A 34 -0.03 -8.75 7.52
N LEU A 35 -0.19 -10.00 7.94
CA LEU A 35 0.21 -11.20 7.21
C LEU A 35 -1.01 -11.78 6.51
N LEU A 36 -0.87 -11.96 5.20
CA LEU A 36 -1.94 -12.36 4.31
C LEU A 36 -1.57 -13.67 3.61
N VAL A 37 -2.58 -14.48 3.29
CA VAL A 37 -2.42 -15.66 2.45
C VAL A 37 -3.24 -15.50 1.18
N SER A 38 -2.64 -15.84 0.05
CA SER A 38 -3.30 -15.84 -1.26
C SER A 38 -3.09 -17.18 -1.98
N LYS A 39 -4.12 -17.66 -2.68
CA LYS A 39 -3.99 -18.79 -3.61
C LYS A 39 -3.50 -18.27 -4.97
N ARG A 40 -2.46 -18.91 -5.50
CA ARG A 40 -1.81 -18.57 -6.77
C ARG A 40 -2.42 -19.37 -7.92
N GLN A 41 -2.10 -18.99 -9.15
CA GLN A 41 -2.65 -19.62 -10.37
C GLN A 41 -2.26 -21.10 -10.51
N ASP A 42 -1.11 -21.48 -9.95
CA ASP A 42 -0.61 -22.86 -9.86
C ASP A 42 -1.36 -23.71 -8.81
N GLY A 43 -2.34 -23.13 -8.11
CA GLY A 43 -3.11 -23.79 -7.05
C GLY A 43 -2.44 -23.79 -5.68
N MET A 44 -1.18 -23.36 -5.59
CA MET A 44 -0.41 -23.27 -4.35
C MET A 44 -0.76 -21.99 -3.58
N PHE A 45 -0.43 -21.97 -2.29
CA PHE A 45 -0.62 -20.83 -1.41
C PHE A 45 0.72 -20.15 -1.12
N SER A 46 0.62 -18.85 -0.87
CA SER A 46 1.75 -17.97 -0.62
C SER A 46 1.43 -17.02 0.52
N VAL A 47 2.42 -16.73 1.35
CA VAL A 47 2.34 -15.73 2.43
C VAL A 47 2.80 -14.38 1.89
N ASN A 48 2.09 -13.32 2.24
CA ASN A 48 2.38 -11.94 1.87
C ASN A 48 2.33 -11.06 3.12
N LYS A 49 2.98 -9.91 3.08
CA LYS A 49 2.99 -8.96 4.19
C LYS A 49 2.77 -7.54 3.69
N ILE A 50 1.92 -6.77 4.37
CA ILE A 50 1.78 -5.33 4.12
C ILE A 50 2.92 -4.60 4.82
N LEU A 51 3.70 -3.83 4.06
CA LEU A 51 4.86 -3.09 4.56
C LEU A 51 4.53 -1.63 4.86
N LYS A 52 3.86 -0.94 3.93
CA LYS A 52 3.43 0.45 4.08
C LYS A 52 2.07 0.67 3.45
N VAL A 53 1.26 1.53 4.06
CA VAL A 53 0.00 2.04 3.49
C VAL A 53 0.10 3.56 3.46
N ASP A 54 0.47 4.10 2.31
CA ASP A 54 0.71 5.54 2.16
C ASP A 54 -0.46 6.20 1.46
N ARG A 55 -0.94 7.33 2.00
CA ARG A 55 -1.80 8.27 1.28
C ARG A 55 -0.94 9.21 0.45
N PHE A 56 -1.27 9.34 -0.83
CA PHE A 56 -0.65 10.31 -1.71
C PHE A 56 -1.69 11.26 -2.26
N ASP A 57 -1.58 12.53 -1.90
CA ASP A 57 -2.41 13.61 -2.41
C ASP A 57 -1.82 14.14 -3.73
N PHE A 58 -2.67 14.22 -4.75
CA PHE A 58 -2.37 14.71 -6.09
C PHE A 58 -3.12 16.01 -6.33
N ARG A 59 -2.39 17.05 -6.70
CA ARG A 59 -3.01 18.31 -7.13
C ARG A 59 -3.42 18.23 -8.59
N LYS A 60 -4.44 18.98 -9.00
CA LYS A 60 -4.78 19.19 -10.40
C LYS A 60 -3.53 19.54 -11.24
N GLY A 61 -3.37 18.84 -12.36
CA GLY A 61 -2.23 18.99 -13.27
C GLY A 61 -0.98 18.18 -12.89
N SER A 62 -0.91 17.60 -11.68
CA SER A 62 0.15 16.64 -11.34
C SER A 62 -0.04 15.31 -12.06
N ALA A 63 1.04 14.54 -12.20
CA ALA A 63 1.02 13.29 -12.95
C ALA A 63 1.48 12.10 -12.10
N ILE A 64 0.91 10.93 -12.37
CA ILE A 64 1.29 9.64 -11.79
C ILE A 64 1.53 8.63 -12.91
N ASN A 65 2.51 7.75 -12.72
CA ASN A 65 2.70 6.59 -13.57
C ASN A 65 2.01 5.36 -12.95
N ILE A 66 1.04 4.79 -13.65
CA ILE A 66 0.34 3.55 -13.27
C ILE A 66 0.52 2.55 -14.41
N GLN A 67 1.12 1.41 -14.12
CA GLN A 67 1.37 0.33 -15.10
C GLN A 67 2.09 0.81 -16.38
N GLY A 68 3.03 1.75 -16.25
CA GLY A 68 3.78 2.31 -17.39
C GLY A 68 3.05 3.42 -18.15
N GLN A 69 1.81 3.74 -17.77
CA GLN A 69 1.02 4.81 -18.37
C GLN A 69 0.98 6.03 -17.47
N LYS A 70 1.18 7.21 -18.07
CA LYS A 70 1.14 8.50 -17.37
C LYS A 70 -0.29 9.04 -17.35
N PHE A 71 -0.83 9.26 -16.15
CA PHE A 71 -2.12 9.88 -15.92
C PHE A 71 -1.91 11.28 -15.31
N VAL A 72 -2.68 12.26 -15.76
CA VAL A 72 -2.62 13.65 -15.26
C VAL A 72 -3.91 13.96 -14.51
N ALA A 73 -3.80 14.37 -13.25
CA ALA A 73 -4.93 14.67 -12.39
C ALA A 73 -5.77 15.84 -12.92
N THR A 74 -7.07 15.63 -13.10
CA THR A 74 -8.02 16.67 -13.57
C THR A 74 -8.52 17.58 -12.46
N GLU A 75 -8.37 17.15 -11.21
CA GLU A 75 -8.77 17.81 -9.97
C GLU A 75 -7.83 17.39 -8.83
N ASP A 76 -7.94 18.04 -7.68
CA ASP A 76 -7.25 17.60 -6.48
C ASP A 76 -7.90 16.32 -5.95
N ASP A 77 -7.12 15.26 -5.78
CA ASP A 77 -7.61 13.99 -5.27
C ASP A 77 -6.49 13.21 -4.58
N PHE A 78 -6.77 12.00 -4.08
CA PHE A 78 -5.76 11.13 -3.52
C PHE A 78 -6.02 9.67 -3.85
N LEU A 79 -4.97 8.86 -3.72
CA LEU A 79 -5.07 7.41 -3.64
C LEU A 79 -4.20 6.88 -2.51
N LEU A 80 -4.51 5.67 -2.06
CA LEU A 80 -3.61 4.87 -1.24
C LEU A 80 -2.70 4.04 -2.15
N ILE A 81 -1.41 4.02 -1.81
CA ILE A 81 -0.44 3.11 -2.42
C ILE A 81 0.04 2.15 -1.34
N ILE A 82 -0.08 0.87 -1.64
CA ILE A 82 0.21 -0.23 -0.73
C ILE A 82 1.53 -0.86 -1.14
N SER A 83 2.51 -0.77 -0.26
CA SER A 83 3.76 -1.49 -0.40
C SER A 83 3.62 -2.85 0.26
N ALA A 84 3.79 -3.93 -0.50
CA ALA A 84 3.69 -5.29 0.00
C ALA A 84 4.95 -6.11 -0.33
N ALA A 85 5.26 -7.07 0.54
CA ALA A 85 6.16 -8.18 0.24
C ALA A 85 5.34 -9.41 -0.15
N TYR A 86 5.79 -10.12 -1.18
CA TYR A 86 5.13 -11.33 -1.68
C TYR A 86 6.05 -12.54 -1.55
N GLY A 87 5.50 -13.63 -1.00
CA GLY A 87 6.23 -14.87 -0.81
C GLY A 87 6.25 -15.74 -2.06
N GLU A 88 7.00 -16.84 -1.99
CA GLU A 88 6.96 -17.91 -2.98
C GLU A 88 5.62 -18.69 -2.94
N SER A 89 5.32 -19.37 -4.03
CA SER A 89 4.24 -20.37 -4.12
C SER A 89 4.70 -21.69 -3.50
N GLU A 90 4.73 -21.80 -2.16
CA GLU A 90 5.38 -22.95 -1.51
C GLU A 90 4.46 -23.85 -0.68
N PHE A 91 3.20 -23.45 -0.42
CA PHE A 91 2.29 -24.20 0.44
C PHE A 91 1.18 -24.89 -0.35
N LYS A 92 0.83 -26.13 0.00
CA LYS A 92 -0.22 -26.91 -0.68
C LYS A 92 -1.63 -26.64 -0.14
N SER A 93 -1.73 -26.06 1.06
CA SER A 93 -2.98 -25.77 1.72
C SER A 93 -2.96 -24.36 2.32
N PHE A 94 -4.15 -23.82 2.59
CA PHE A 94 -4.29 -22.55 3.29
C PHE A 94 -3.79 -22.66 4.74
N GLU A 95 -4.06 -23.79 5.39
CA GLU A 95 -3.70 -24.09 6.77
C GLU A 95 -2.18 -24.08 6.95
N ASP A 96 -1.44 -24.72 6.03
CA ASP A 96 0.03 -24.74 6.04
C ASP A 96 0.60 -23.32 5.88
N ALA A 97 0.08 -22.55 4.92
CA ALA A 97 0.50 -21.17 4.69
C ALA A 97 0.19 -20.28 5.90
N SER A 98 -0.98 -20.45 6.51
CA SER A 98 -1.40 -19.71 7.71
C SER A 98 -0.51 -20.02 8.91
N ALA A 99 -0.19 -21.30 9.14
CA ALA A 99 0.73 -21.72 10.19
C ALA A 99 2.15 -21.18 9.95
N ALA A 100 2.63 -21.26 8.71
CA ALA A 100 3.93 -20.74 8.31
C ALA A 100 4.04 -19.22 8.49
N ALA A 101 3.02 -18.46 8.11
CA ALA A 101 2.94 -17.02 8.33
C ALA A 101 3.08 -16.67 9.82
N LYS A 102 2.27 -17.32 10.68
CA LYS A 102 2.28 -17.10 12.13
C LYS A 102 3.61 -17.50 12.79
N ALA A 103 4.29 -18.51 12.24
CA ALA A 103 5.60 -18.93 12.71
C ALA A 103 6.75 -18.08 12.14
N GLY A 104 6.48 -17.14 11.21
CA GLY A 104 7.51 -16.37 10.52
C GLY A 104 8.38 -17.20 9.56
N LYS A 105 7.87 -18.35 9.08
CA LYS A 105 8.61 -19.32 8.27
C LYS A 105 8.09 -19.35 6.83
N TRP A 106 8.41 -18.33 6.07
CA TRP A 106 8.04 -18.24 4.65
C TRP A 106 9.15 -17.55 3.87
N LYS A 107 9.28 -17.90 2.59
CA LYS A 107 10.31 -17.35 1.71
C LYS A 107 9.77 -16.15 0.96
N VAL A 108 10.39 -15.00 1.16
CA VAL A 108 10.10 -13.78 0.41
C VAL A 108 10.63 -13.94 -1.01
N LYS A 109 9.75 -13.80 -2.01
CA LYS A 109 10.10 -13.76 -3.43
C LYS A 109 10.35 -12.35 -3.91
N MET A 110 9.44 -11.44 -3.56
CA MET A 110 9.55 -10.02 -3.87
C MET A 110 9.47 -9.23 -2.56
N GLY A 111 10.56 -8.57 -2.20
CA GLY A 111 10.66 -7.81 -0.95
C GLY A 111 9.88 -6.50 -0.96
N HIS A 112 9.51 -5.98 -2.13
CA HIS A 112 8.68 -4.79 -2.25
C HIS A 112 7.96 -4.76 -3.60
N THR A 113 6.68 -4.42 -3.57
CA THR A 113 5.89 -4.12 -4.76
C THR A 113 4.85 -3.04 -4.41
N PRO A 114 4.85 -1.90 -5.14
CA PRO A 114 3.90 -0.80 -4.93
C PRO A 114 2.61 -1.05 -5.71
N ASN A 115 1.50 -1.25 -5.02
CA ASN A 115 0.21 -1.57 -5.63
C ASN A 115 -0.84 -0.50 -5.32
N ARG A 116 -1.80 -0.33 -6.22
CA ARG A 116 -3.08 0.31 -5.87
C ARG A 116 -3.89 -0.57 -4.92
N SER A 117 -4.75 0.02 -4.10
CA SER A 117 -5.51 -0.69 -3.05
C SER A 117 -6.28 -1.93 -3.54
N PRO A 118 -7.02 -1.88 -4.66
CA PRO A 118 -7.78 -3.06 -5.12
C PRO A 118 -6.87 -4.23 -5.49
N GLY A 119 -5.75 -3.95 -6.17
CA GLY A 119 -4.77 -4.96 -6.58
C GLY A 119 -4.06 -5.59 -5.38
N ALA A 120 -3.72 -4.77 -4.37
CA ALA A 120 -3.10 -5.24 -3.14
C ALA A 120 -4.02 -6.15 -2.30
N ALA A 121 -5.34 -5.90 -2.34
CA ALA A 121 -6.32 -6.65 -1.55
C ALA A 121 -6.84 -7.91 -2.25
N ALA A 122 -6.80 -7.96 -3.58
CA ALA A 122 -7.40 -9.03 -4.37
C ALA A 122 -6.88 -10.43 -3.98
N GLY A 123 -7.80 -11.33 -3.64
CA GLY A 123 -7.49 -12.73 -3.31
C GLY A 123 -6.69 -12.94 -2.03
N GLN A 124 -6.58 -11.92 -1.17
CA GLN A 124 -5.86 -12.00 0.11
C GLN A 124 -6.80 -12.35 1.26
N THR A 125 -6.34 -13.19 2.17
CA THR A 125 -7.00 -13.49 3.45
C THR A 125 -6.07 -13.18 4.61
N LEU A 126 -6.54 -12.40 5.59
CA LEU A 126 -5.78 -12.07 6.79
C LEU A 126 -5.59 -13.32 7.66
N VAL A 127 -4.34 -13.61 8.03
CA VAL A 127 -4.00 -14.78 8.87
C VAL A 127 -3.23 -14.43 10.13
N GLY A 128 -2.66 -13.23 10.22
CA GLY A 128 -1.90 -12.81 11.38
C GLY A 128 -1.33 -11.41 11.23
N HIS A 129 -0.46 -11.03 12.15
CA HIS A 129 0.19 -9.74 12.17
C HIS A 129 1.62 -9.90 12.71
N SER A 130 2.56 -9.22 12.08
CA SER A 130 3.95 -9.14 12.51
C SER A 130 4.47 -7.73 12.22
N PRO A 131 4.99 -7.00 13.21
CA PRO A 131 5.50 -5.64 13.00
C PRO A 131 6.47 -5.56 11.83
N VAL A 132 6.40 -4.48 11.07
CA VAL A 132 7.34 -4.21 9.98
C VAL A 132 8.67 -3.79 10.58
N GLN A 133 9.74 -4.47 10.17
CA GLN A 133 11.11 -4.18 10.58
C GLN A 133 11.76 -3.27 9.55
N ASP A 134 12.69 -2.42 9.98
CA ASP A 134 13.38 -1.48 9.10
C ASP A 134 14.10 -2.17 7.93
N LEU A 135 14.63 -3.37 8.15
CA LEU A 135 15.29 -4.16 7.10
C LEU A 135 14.35 -4.53 5.95
N GLU A 136 13.05 -4.66 6.21
CA GLU A 136 12.03 -5.00 5.21
C GLU A 136 11.70 -3.80 4.31
N LEU A 137 12.05 -2.59 4.74
CA LEU A 137 11.72 -1.34 4.04
C LEU A 137 12.80 -0.88 3.03
N GLY A 138 13.81 -1.72 2.75
CA GLY A 138 14.86 -1.39 1.79
C GLY A 138 14.31 -1.08 0.39
N GLY A 139 13.51 -1.99 -0.17
CA GLY A 139 12.88 -1.80 -1.49
C GLY A 139 11.88 -0.64 -1.50
N TYR A 140 11.08 -0.51 -0.43
CA TYR A 140 10.16 0.62 -0.26
C TYR A 140 10.87 1.97 -0.34
N ARG A 141 11.98 2.14 0.40
CA ARG A 141 12.74 3.40 0.42
C ARG A 141 13.31 3.74 -0.95
N GLN A 142 13.84 2.75 -1.67
CA GLN A 142 14.33 2.95 -3.05
C GLN A 142 13.20 3.37 -3.99
N TRP A 143 12.07 2.66 -3.96
CA TRP A 143 10.90 3.00 -4.76
C TRP A 143 10.36 4.40 -4.41
N ARG A 144 10.23 4.73 -3.12
CA ARG A 144 9.68 6.00 -2.65
C ARG A 144 10.46 7.18 -3.23
N GLN A 145 11.79 7.12 -3.15
CA GLN A 145 12.66 8.16 -3.71
C GLN A 145 12.51 8.30 -5.23
N ALA A 146 12.39 7.19 -5.96
CA ALA A 146 12.18 7.23 -7.41
C ALA A 146 10.76 7.71 -7.78
N PHE A 147 9.75 7.34 -6.99
CA PHE A 147 8.36 7.75 -7.18
C PHE A 147 8.19 9.25 -7.00
N GLU A 148 8.81 9.83 -5.96
CA GLU A 148 8.77 11.29 -5.71
C GLU A 148 9.46 12.11 -6.81
N ARG A 149 10.42 11.53 -7.54
CA ARG A 149 11.02 12.14 -8.73
C ARG A 149 10.21 11.92 -10.01
N GLY A 150 9.18 11.06 -9.98
CA GLY A 150 8.40 10.67 -11.15
C GLY A 150 9.05 9.56 -12.00
N ASP A 151 10.12 8.93 -11.52
CA ASP A 151 10.89 7.89 -12.22
C ASP A 151 10.28 6.49 -12.04
N ALA A 152 9.46 6.30 -11.01
CA ALA A 152 8.81 5.03 -10.69
C ALA A 152 7.28 5.15 -10.71
N GLY A 153 6.61 4.05 -11.01
CA GLY A 153 5.15 3.95 -11.03
C GLY A 153 4.59 3.01 -9.97
N VAL A 154 3.29 2.78 -10.09
CA VAL A 154 2.50 1.86 -9.25
C VAL A 154 1.87 0.79 -10.15
N PHE A 155 1.70 -0.42 -9.62
CA PHE A 155 1.03 -1.54 -10.28
C PHE A 155 -0.49 -1.51 -10.15
#